data_AF-D8M6K9-F1
#
_entry.id   AF-D8M6K9-F1
#
_cell.length_a   1.000
_cell.length_b   1.000
_cell.length_c   1.000
_cell.angle_alpha   90.00
_cell.angle_beta   90.00
_cell.angle_gamma   90.00
#
_symmetry.space_group_name_H-M   'P 1'
#
loop_
_entity.id
_entity.type
_entity.pdbx_description
1 polymer ?
#
loop_
_entity_poly.entity_id
_entity_poly.type
_entity_poly.pdbx_seq_one_letter_code
_entity_poly.pdbx_strand_id
1 'polypeptide(L)'
;MGEVQKHDFKREKDPSEDEQAAKLLERIREIEKAHEASADQEKVVEVSFPEFKVNHCSCPECSPRFLEDGSLYCDLCKIPLLQEDWCHHERSISHQLRRKQEDHLYINSFIHPDSTAAKWMMSMGWKEGEGLGENGKGRLEPIPTRLKNNRLGIGAEDDMYVCLG
;
A
#
# COMPACT_ATOMS: atom_id res chain seq x y z
N MET A 1 42.56 31.86 22.01
CA MET A 1 42.39 30.42 22.29
C MET A 1 41.57 30.31 23.56
N GLY A 2 40.31 29.89 23.47
CA GLY A 2 39.41 29.77 24.62
C GLY A 2 39.25 28.30 24.98
N GLU A 3 39.69 27.93 26.18
CA GLU A 3 39.57 26.57 26.71
C GLU A 3 38.16 26.37 27.30
N VAL A 4 37.42 25.40 26.75
CA VAL A 4 36.10 25.00 27.27
C VAL A 4 36.33 24.04 28.44
N GLN A 5 35.94 24.46 29.64
CA GLN A 5 35.99 23.63 30.85
C GLN A 5 34.94 22.51 30.74
N LYS A 6 35.40 21.26 30.73
CA LYS A 6 34.53 20.08 30.84
C LYS A 6 34.11 19.94 32.31
N HIS A 7 32.85 20.24 32.59
CA HIS A 7 32.25 19.93 33.88
C HIS A 7 31.72 18.50 33.84
N ASP A 8 32.40 17.58 34.53
CA ASP A 8 31.90 16.22 34.79
C ASP A 8 30.71 16.31 35.77
N PHE A 9 29.50 16.35 35.24
CA PHE A 9 28.27 16.22 36.03
C PHE A 9 28.07 14.75 36.40
N LYS A 10 28.63 14.34 37.54
CA LYS A 10 28.29 13.06 38.16
C LYS A 10 26.87 13.16 38.70
N ARG A 11 25.90 12.59 37.99
CA ARG A 11 24.53 12.40 38.48
C ARG A 11 24.59 11.43 39.66
N GLU A 12 24.51 11.95 40.87
CA GLU A 12 24.33 11.14 42.07
C GLU A 12 23.03 10.36 41.90
N LYS A 13 23.15 9.03 41.85
CA LYS A 13 22.02 8.14 41.63
C LYS A 13 21.37 7.94 43.00
N ASP A 14 20.21 8.56 43.19
CA ASP A 14 19.50 8.45 44.45
C ASP A 14 19.17 6.96 44.69
N PRO A 15 19.57 6.37 45.83
CA PRO A 15 19.36 4.93 46.10
C PRO A 15 17.88 4.52 46.11
N SER A 16 16.98 5.50 46.24
CA SER A 16 15.53 5.34 46.10
C SER A 16 15.10 4.97 44.66
N GLU A 17 15.72 5.55 43.63
CA GLU A 17 15.39 5.26 42.23
C GLU A 17 15.83 3.85 41.83
N ASP A 18 16.95 3.36 42.39
CA ASP A 18 17.44 2.01 42.17
C ASP A 18 16.55 0.94 42.80
N GLU A 19 16.04 1.23 44.01
CA GLU A 19 15.07 0.35 44.67
C GLU A 19 13.74 0.31 43.92
N GLN A 20 13.30 1.45 43.36
CA GLN A 20 12.11 1.52 42.51
C GLN A 20 12.29 0.74 41.20
N ALA A 21 13.47 0.84 40.57
CA ALA A 21 13.80 0.09 39.37
C ALA A 21 13.83 -1.43 39.63
N ALA A 22 14.38 -1.87 40.77
CA ALA A 22 14.39 -3.27 41.16
C ALA A 22 12.96 -3.82 41.37
N LYS A 23 12.10 -3.07 42.06
CA LYS A 23 10.68 -3.42 42.25
C LYS A 23 9.91 -3.51 40.94
N LEU A 24 10.19 -2.63 39.98
CA LEU A 24 9.56 -2.66 38.66
C LEU A 24 9.97 -3.92 37.87
N LEU A 25 11.25 -4.28 37.91
CA LEU A 25 11.76 -5.48 37.24
C LEU A 25 11.16 -6.77 37.82
N GLU A 26 10.99 -6.82 39.13
CA GLU A 26 10.35 -7.97 39.79
C GLU A 26 8.90 -8.12 39.33
N ARG A 27 8.14 -7.02 39.28
CA ARG A 27 6.77 -7.00 38.78
C ARG A 27 6.63 -7.41 37.31
N ILE A 28 7.58 -7.01 36.45
CA ILE A 28 7.60 -7.43 35.04
C ILE A 28 7.74 -8.95 34.93
N ARG A 29 8.65 -9.55 35.71
CA ARG A 29 8.86 -11.01 35.71
C ARG A 29 7.64 -11.77 36.22
N GLU A 30 6.94 -11.24 37.22
CA GLU A 30 5.68 -11.83 37.70
C GLU A 30 4.60 -11.82 36.61
N ILE A 31 4.49 -10.73 35.85
CA ILE A 31 3.57 -10.62 34.71
C ILE A 31 3.95 -11.62 33.62
N GLU A 32 5.23 -11.68 33.21
CA GLU A 32 5.70 -12.62 32.19
C GLU A 32 5.40 -14.07 32.58
N LYS A 33 5.68 -14.45 33.82
CA LYS A 33 5.39 -15.80 34.34
C LYS A 33 3.89 -16.12 34.38
N ALA A 34 3.05 -15.14 34.70
CA ALA A 34 1.60 -15.31 34.68
C ALA A 34 1.06 -15.47 33.24
N HIS A 35 1.63 -14.75 32.28
CA HIS A 35 1.30 -14.87 30.86
C HIS A 35 1.79 -16.22 30.27
N GLU A 36 2.97 -16.71 30.67
CA GLU A 36 3.45 -18.05 30.28
C GLU A 36 2.55 -19.17 30.82
N ALA A 37 2.06 -19.06 32.07
CA ALA A 37 1.15 -20.03 32.66
C ALA A 37 -0.28 -20.01 32.06
N SER A 38 -0.65 -18.97 31.33
CA SER A 38 -1.95 -18.81 30.66
C SER A 38 -1.87 -18.95 29.14
N ALA A 39 -0.67 -19.11 28.57
CA ALA A 39 -0.43 -19.20 27.12
C ALA A 39 -0.93 -20.51 26.47
N ASP A 40 -1.37 -21.50 27.24
CA ASP A 40 -1.82 -22.80 26.70
C ASP A 40 -3.27 -22.82 26.18
N GLN A 41 -4.04 -21.72 26.29
CA GLN A 41 -5.49 -21.76 25.95
C GLN A 41 -6.05 -20.73 24.98
N GLU A 42 -5.23 -19.90 24.33
CA GLU A 42 -5.74 -19.09 23.21
C GLU A 42 -4.81 -19.18 22.01
N LYS A 43 -4.86 -20.35 21.36
CA LYS A 43 -4.40 -20.50 19.99
C LYS A 43 -5.25 -19.55 19.14
N VAL A 44 -4.73 -18.34 18.90
CA VAL A 44 -5.27 -17.43 17.90
C VAL A 44 -5.45 -18.27 16.65
N VAL A 45 -6.70 -18.54 16.30
CA VAL A 45 -7.01 -19.19 15.04
C VAL A 45 -6.42 -18.24 14.01
N GLU A 46 -5.38 -18.69 13.31
CA GLU A 46 -4.96 -18.06 12.06
C GLU A 46 -6.21 -18.07 11.18
N VAL A 47 -6.96 -16.97 11.25
CA VAL A 47 -7.97 -16.66 10.26
C VAL A 47 -7.14 -16.46 9.02
N SER A 48 -6.99 -17.53 8.24
CA SER A 48 -6.37 -17.52 6.93
C SER A 48 -7.24 -16.63 6.07
N PHE A 49 -6.94 -15.33 6.14
CA PHE A 49 -7.44 -14.38 5.19
C PHE A 49 -7.05 -14.93 3.82
N PRO A 50 -8.00 -15.08 2.88
CA PRO A 50 -7.62 -15.47 1.54
C PRO A 50 -6.56 -14.48 1.09
N GLU A 51 -5.45 -14.99 0.57
CA GLU A 51 -4.36 -14.18 0.04
C GLU A 51 -4.96 -13.32 -1.07
N PHE A 52 -5.39 -12.11 -0.71
CA PHE A 52 -5.76 -11.10 -1.68
C PHE A 52 -4.47 -10.81 -2.39
N LYS A 53 -4.29 -11.44 -3.56
CA LYS A 53 -3.27 -11.04 -4.53
C LYS A 53 -3.69 -9.65 -5.00
N VAL A 54 -3.37 -8.65 -4.19
CA VAL A 54 -3.37 -7.27 -4.64
C VAL A 54 -2.40 -7.29 -5.80
N ASN A 55 -2.87 -6.98 -7.00
CA ASN A 55 -2.03 -6.89 -8.19
C ASN A 55 -1.14 -5.64 -8.08
N HIS A 56 -0.39 -5.50 -6.99
CA HIS A 56 0.76 -4.62 -6.95
C HIS A 56 1.79 -5.23 -7.90
N CYS A 57 2.14 -4.49 -8.94
CA CYS A 57 3.17 -4.92 -9.87
C CYS A 57 4.45 -5.22 -9.07
N SER A 58 4.91 -6.47 -9.07
CA SER A 58 6.22 -6.83 -8.49
C SER A 58 7.38 -6.42 -9.41
N CYS A 59 7.16 -5.43 -10.27
CA CYS A 59 8.17 -4.91 -11.15
C CYS A 59 9.06 -3.90 -10.40
N PRO A 60 10.35 -3.79 -10.79
CA PRO A 60 11.28 -2.82 -10.21
C PRO A 60 10.80 -1.36 -10.33
N GLU A 61 9.84 -1.11 -11.23
CA GLU A 61 9.26 0.21 -11.47
C GLU A 61 8.27 0.66 -10.39
N CYS A 62 7.64 -0.28 -9.66
CA CYS A 62 6.61 0.00 -8.66
C CYS A 62 7.06 -0.25 -7.22
N SER A 63 8.32 -0.64 -7.01
CA SER A 63 8.90 -0.82 -5.68
C SER A 63 10.21 -0.04 -5.57
N PRO A 64 10.49 0.58 -4.42
CA PRO A 64 11.76 1.26 -4.20
C PRO A 64 12.89 0.24 -4.12
N ARG A 65 14.07 0.63 -4.58
CA ARG A 65 15.31 -0.05 -4.18
C ARG A 65 15.78 0.53 -2.84
N PHE A 66 16.27 -0.33 -1.97
CA PHE A 66 16.90 0.07 -0.72
C PHE A 66 18.40 0.24 -0.96
N LEU A 67 18.92 1.44 -0.65
CA LEU A 67 20.35 1.73 -0.68
C LEU A 67 21.01 1.35 0.66
N GLU A 68 22.33 1.24 0.67
CA GLU A 68 23.12 0.84 1.86
C GLU A 68 23.02 1.86 3.01
N ASP A 69 22.75 3.11 2.68
CA ASP A 69 22.50 4.20 3.65
C ASP A 69 21.07 4.19 4.22
N GLY A 70 20.25 3.22 3.81
CA GLY A 70 18.84 3.09 4.22
C GLY A 70 17.89 4.00 3.46
N SER A 71 18.36 4.79 2.49
CA SER A 71 17.49 5.62 1.66
C SER A 71 16.79 4.79 0.57
N LEU A 72 15.58 5.22 0.20
CA LEU A 72 14.82 4.60 -0.88
C LEU A 72 15.24 5.20 -2.23
N TYR A 73 15.30 4.40 -3.29
CA TYR A 73 15.66 4.86 -4.62
C TYR A 73 14.61 4.44 -5.65
N CYS A 74 14.18 5.38 -6.48
CA CYS A 74 13.26 5.10 -7.58
C CYS A 74 14.03 4.88 -8.89
N ASP A 75 13.94 3.68 -9.47
CA ASP A 75 14.57 3.39 -10.77
C ASP A 75 13.91 4.10 -11.95
N LEU A 76 12.64 4.49 -11.86
CA LEU A 76 11.95 5.26 -12.89
C LEU A 76 12.37 6.73 -12.90
N CYS A 77 12.41 7.33 -11.71
CA CYS A 77 12.72 8.75 -11.56
C CYS A 77 14.23 9.02 -11.48
N LYS A 78 15.03 7.98 -11.23
CA LYS A 78 16.48 8.05 -11.02
C LYS A 78 16.89 9.00 -9.89
N ILE A 79 16.09 9.04 -8.82
CA ILE A 79 16.33 9.89 -7.64
C ILE A 79 16.31 9.09 -6.34
N PRO A 80 17.15 9.45 -5.36
CA PRO A 80 17.01 9.02 -3.98
C PRO A 80 15.86 9.79 -3.29
N LEU A 81 15.18 9.11 -2.38
CA LEU A 81 14.08 9.59 -1.58
C LEU A 81 14.57 9.79 -0.15
N LEU A 82 14.97 11.03 0.14
CA LEU A 82 15.58 11.39 1.42
C LEU A 82 14.55 11.88 2.46
N GLN A 83 13.36 12.30 2.01
CA GLN A 83 12.35 12.93 2.87
C GLN A 83 10.94 12.36 2.68
N GLU A 84 10.67 11.68 1.57
CA GLU A 84 9.33 11.18 1.25
C GLU A 84 9.31 9.65 1.30
N ASP A 85 8.26 9.11 1.92
CA ASP A 85 7.98 7.68 1.84
C ASP A 85 7.67 7.27 0.40
N TRP A 86 7.93 6.01 0.07
CA TRP A 86 7.65 5.47 -1.27
C TRP A 86 6.23 5.74 -1.75
N CYS A 87 5.23 5.65 -0.86
CA CYS A 87 3.83 5.84 -1.23
C CYS A 87 3.52 7.28 -1.69
N HIS A 88 4.19 8.28 -1.11
CA HIS A 88 4.05 9.67 -1.51
C HIS A 88 4.74 9.91 -2.84
N HIS A 89 5.93 9.34 -3.01
CA HIS A 89 6.65 9.38 -4.27
C HIS A 89 5.87 8.75 -5.42
N GLU A 90 5.38 7.52 -5.26
CA GLU A 90 4.66 6.74 -6.28
C GLU A 90 3.39 7.46 -6.74
N ARG A 91 2.69 8.12 -5.80
CA ARG A 91 1.47 8.87 -6.07
C ARG A 91 1.73 10.29 -6.58
N SER A 92 2.98 10.75 -6.60
CA SER A 92 3.31 12.06 -7.15
C SER A 92 3.02 12.12 -8.65
N ILE A 93 2.60 13.30 -9.12
CA ILE A 93 2.36 13.55 -10.55
C ILE A 93 3.64 13.26 -11.36
N SER A 94 4.80 13.65 -10.81
CA SER A 94 6.11 13.44 -11.43
C SER A 94 6.43 11.96 -11.67
N HIS A 95 6.06 11.07 -10.75
CA HIS A 95 6.21 9.63 -10.92
C HIS A 95 5.20 9.08 -11.92
N GLN A 96 3.92 9.43 -11.77
CA GLN A 96 2.83 8.96 -12.65
C GLN A 96 3.07 9.29 -14.12
N LEU A 97 3.62 10.47 -14.43
CA LEU A 97 3.92 10.89 -15.81
C LEU A 97 5.11 10.16 -16.43
N ARG A 98 6.06 9.66 -15.62
CA ARG A 98 7.23 8.91 -16.10
C ARG A 98 6.99 7.41 -16.18
N ARG A 99 5.95 6.92 -15.53
CA ARG A 99 5.59 5.51 -15.51
C ARG A 99 5.14 5.05 -16.90
N LYS A 100 5.73 3.98 -17.42
CA LYS A 100 5.27 3.37 -18.67
C LYS A 100 3.92 2.69 -18.40
N GLN A 101 2.88 3.10 -19.12
CA GLN A 101 1.54 2.51 -18.97
C GLN A 101 1.42 1.12 -19.62
N GLU A 102 2.45 0.65 -20.31
CA GLU A 102 2.38 -0.48 -21.24
C GLU A 102 2.39 -1.84 -20.51
N ASP A 103 3.05 -1.93 -19.35
CA ASP A 103 3.30 -3.21 -18.65
C ASP A 103 2.51 -3.39 -17.34
N HIS A 104 1.80 -2.35 -16.89
CA HIS A 104 0.92 -2.49 -15.74
C HIS A 104 -0.42 -2.98 -16.23
N LEU A 105 -0.73 -4.23 -15.89
CA LEU A 105 -2.00 -4.89 -16.18
C LEU A 105 -3.14 -3.90 -15.94
N TYR A 106 -3.57 -3.29 -17.04
CA TYR A 106 -4.82 -2.61 -17.17
C TYR A 106 -5.85 -3.59 -16.60
N ILE A 107 -6.66 -3.10 -15.66
CA ILE A 107 -7.81 -3.84 -15.14
C ILE A 107 -8.58 -4.31 -16.38
N ASN A 108 -8.44 -5.60 -16.69
CA ASN A 108 -8.97 -6.18 -17.91
C ASN A 108 -10.43 -5.78 -18.05
N SER A 109 -10.83 -5.27 -19.22
CA SER A 109 -12.23 -4.95 -19.52
C SER A 109 -13.15 -6.18 -19.39
N PHE A 110 -12.58 -7.38 -19.34
CA PHE A 110 -13.28 -8.64 -19.15
C PHE A 110 -12.84 -9.30 -17.85
N ILE A 111 -13.79 -9.53 -16.94
CA ILE A 111 -13.53 -10.30 -15.74
C ILE A 111 -13.24 -11.74 -16.16
N HIS A 112 -11.99 -12.19 -15.97
CA HIS A 112 -11.60 -13.56 -16.32
C HIS A 112 -12.48 -14.57 -15.54
N PRO A 113 -13.02 -15.63 -16.19
CA PRO A 113 -13.95 -16.55 -15.55
C PRO A 113 -13.36 -17.26 -14.33
N ASP A 114 -12.06 -17.55 -14.34
CA ASP A 114 -11.37 -18.17 -13.20
C ASP A 114 -11.01 -17.20 -12.06
N SER A 115 -11.23 -15.90 -12.24
CA SER A 115 -10.89 -14.89 -11.24
C SER A 115 -11.76 -15.02 -9.99
N THR A 116 -11.21 -14.64 -8.84
CA THR A 116 -11.96 -14.58 -7.58
C THR A 116 -13.17 -13.64 -7.69
N ALA A 117 -13.03 -12.55 -8.45
CA ALA A 117 -14.13 -11.61 -8.72
C ALA A 117 -15.30 -12.27 -9.46
N ALA A 118 -15.06 -13.06 -10.50
CA ALA A 118 -16.10 -13.82 -11.20
C ALA A 118 -16.84 -14.76 -10.26
N LYS A 119 -16.11 -15.50 -9.42
CA LYS A 119 -16.67 -16.43 -8.44
C LYS A 119 -17.56 -15.73 -7.42
N TRP A 120 -17.15 -14.55 -6.95
CA TRP A 120 -17.97 -13.75 -6.03
C TRP A 120 -19.24 -13.23 -6.69
N MET A 121 -19.15 -12.68 -7.90
CA MET A 121 -20.35 -12.23 -8.63
C MET A 121 -21.34 -13.39 -8.82
N MET A 122 -20.86 -14.56 -9.25
CA MET A 122 -21.70 -15.76 -9.40
C MET A 122 -22.34 -16.19 -8.07
N SER A 123 -21.59 -16.14 -6.97
CA SER A 123 -22.12 -16.45 -5.63
C SER A 123 -23.23 -15.50 -5.17
N MET A 124 -23.22 -14.25 -5.65
CA MET A 124 -24.26 -13.25 -5.40
C MET A 124 -25.44 -13.34 -6.39
N GLY A 125 -25.46 -14.34 -7.26
CA GLY A 125 -26.55 -14.61 -8.19
C GLY A 125 -26.42 -13.95 -9.56
N TRP A 126 -25.28 -13.31 -9.87
CA TRP A 126 -25.00 -12.86 -11.23
C TRP A 126 -24.66 -14.04 -12.15
N LYS A 127 -25.07 -13.97 -13.42
CA LYS A 127 -24.80 -15.00 -14.43
C LYS A 127 -24.02 -14.42 -15.60
N GLU A 128 -23.12 -15.21 -16.14
CA GLU A 128 -22.36 -14.83 -17.32
C GLU A 128 -23.30 -14.51 -18.49
N GLY A 129 -23.07 -13.39 -19.18
CA GLY A 129 -23.90 -12.91 -20.28
C GLY A 129 -25.12 -12.10 -19.86
N GLU A 130 -25.40 -11.93 -18.56
CA GLU A 130 -26.46 -11.07 -18.05
C GLU A 130 -25.91 -9.76 -17.46
N GLY A 131 -26.66 -8.67 -17.61
CA GLY A 131 -26.34 -7.39 -16.97
C GLY A 131 -26.56 -7.46 -15.46
N LEU A 132 -26.09 -6.45 -14.74
CA LEU A 132 -26.37 -6.32 -13.30
C LEU A 132 -27.75 -5.67 -13.05
N GLY A 133 -28.29 -5.83 -11.83
CA GLY A 133 -29.56 -5.23 -11.39
C GLY A 133 -30.76 -6.17 -11.46
N GLU A 134 -31.92 -5.70 -10.98
CA GLU A 134 -33.13 -6.51 -10.69
C GLU A 134 -33.61 -7.41 -11.83
N ASN A 135 -33.40 -7.00 -13.09
CA ASN A 135 -33.81 -7.74 -14.28
C ASN A 135 -32.66 -7.91 -15.28
N GLY A 136 -31.41 -7.85 -14.82
CA GLY A 136 -30.23 -7.89 -15.69
C GLY A 136 -30.15 -6.75 -16.72
N LYS A 137 -30.80 -5.62 -16.44
CA LYS A 137 -30.87 -4.44 -17.33
C LYS A 137 -29.59 -3.59 -17.34
N GLY A 138 -28.64 -3.91 -16.46
CA GLY A 138 -27.33 -3.27 -16.43
C GLY A 138 -26.57 -3.51 -17.74
N ARG A 139 -25.62 -2.64 -18.02
CA ARG A 139 -24.77 -2.78 -19.20
C ARG A 139 -23.84 -3.98 -19.02
N LEU A 140 -23.68 -4.78 -20.08
CA LEU A 140 -22.74 -5.90 -20.13
C LEU A 140 -21.30 -5.41 -20.28
N GLU A 141 -21.08 -4.54 -21.26
CA GLU A 141 -19.76 -4.04 -21.61
C GLU A 141 -19.43 -2.74 -20.87
N PRO A 142 -18.17 -2.50 -20.50
CA PRO A 142 -17.73 -1.21 -19.97
C PRO A 142 -18.06 -0.05 -20.92
N ILE A 143 -18.20 1.15 -20.36
CA ILE A 143 -18.38 2.35 -21.19
C ILE A 143 -17.05 2.64 -21.90
N PRO A 144 -17.02 2.70 -23.25
CA PRO A 144 -15.79 3.02 -23.95
C PRO A 144 -15.38 4.45 -23.62
N THR A 145 -14.11 4.64 -23.27
CA THR A 145 -13.53 5.97 -23.07
C THR A 145 -12.94 6.46 -24.39
N ARG A 146 -12.90 7.79 -24.57
CA ARG A 146 -12.23 8.43 -25.71
C ARG A 146 -10.95 9.09 -25.23
N LEU A 147 -9.85 8.79 -25.89
CA LEU A 147 -8.58 9.46 -25.61
C LEU A 147 -8.58 10.84 -26.26
N LYS A 148 -8.34 11.89 -25.46
CA LYS A 148 -8.20 13.26 -25.96
C LYS A 148 -6.76 13.48 -26.41
N ASN A 149 -6.56 13.48 -27.72
CA ASN A 149 -5.22 13.59 -28.32
C ASN A 149 -4.80 15.04 -28.64
N ASN A 150 -5.69 16.02 -28.43
CA ASN A 150 -5.39 17.42 -28.67
C ASN A 150 -5.16 18.19 -27.35
N ARG A 151 -4.62 19.40 -27.47
CA ARG A 151 -4.34 20.31 -26.34
C ARG A 151 -5.44 21.35 -26.15
N LEU A 152 -6.56 21.22 -26.85
CA LEU A 152 -7.66 22.18 -26.80
C LEU A 152 -8.51 21.96 -25.54
N GLY A 153 -9.26 22.98 -25.14
CA GLY A 153 -10.26 22.84 -24.07
C GLY A 153 -11.29 21.76 -24.40
N ILE A 154 -11.93 21.20 -23.37
CA ILE A 154 -13.08 20.33 -23.54
C ILE A 154 -14.20 21.16 -24.17
N GLY A 155 -14.79 20.68 -25.28
CA GLY A 155 -15.84 21.39 -26.01
C GLY A 155 -15.35 22.32 -27.13
N ALA A 156 -14.05 22.32 -27.45
CA ALA A 156 -13.57 22.97 -28.67
C ALA A 156 -14.04 22.20 -29.93
N GLU A 157 -14.30 22.93 -31.02
CA GLU A 157 -14.89 22.38 -32.25
C GLU A 157 -14.07 21.24 -32.89
N ASP A 158 -12.76 21.21 -32.62
CA ASP A 158 -11.81 20.22 -33.16
C ASP A 158 -11.57 18.98 -32.24
N ASP A 159 -12.60 18.57 -31.48
CA ASP A 159 -12.70 17.20 -30.90
C ASP A 159 -13.45 16.24 -31.86
N MET A 160 -13.70 16.65 -33.11
CA MET A 160 -14.50 15.92 -34.08
C MET A 160 -13.71 14.81 -34.80
N TYR A 161 -13.40 13.72 -34.09
CA TYR A 161 -13.35 12.41 -34.76
C TYR A 161 -14.77 11.86 -34.84
N VAL A 162 -15.35 12.06 -36.01
CA VAL A 162 -16.54 11.40 -36.57
C VAL A 162 -16.91 10.10 -35.85
N CYS A 163 -18.09 10.09 -35.23
CA CYS A 163 -18.82 8.85 -34.96
C CYS A 163 -19.22 8.24 -36.31
N LEU A 164 -18.36 7.38 -36.90
CA LEU A 164 -18.80 6.51 -37.98
C LEU A 164 -19.40 5.25 -37.36
N GLY A 165 -20.73 5.15 -37.48
CA GLY A 165 -21.51 3.91 -37.56
C GLY A 165 -21.52 3.00 -36.35
#